data_AF-A0A920B6F8-F1
#
_entry.id   AF-A0A920B6F8-F1
#
_cell.length_a   1.000
_cell.length_b   1.000
_cell.length_c   1.000
_cell.angle_alpha   90.00
_cell.angle_beta   90.00
_cell.angle_gamma   90.00
#
_symmetry.space_group_name_H-M   'P 1'
#
loop_
_entity.id
_entity.type
_entity.pdbx_description
1 polymer ?
#
loop_
_entity_poly.entity_id
_entity_poly.type
_entity_poly.pdbx_seq_one_letter_code
_entity_poly.pdbx_strand_id
1 'polypeptide(L)'
;MISKKLLIFLSSWIIENTEFNQKIEDPKFFKLTENEMSDKACFSSENCRVKAYYVKDSGIFYIDKMQPEKDICDKSIILHEMVHHYQKNDDRVIELDERTLWTLQERQAIYYQNLFLISQKRLNDNQGPENVLQCEGGSYLDLQYKFNESR
;
A
#
# COMPACT_ATOMS: atom_id res chain seq x y z
N MET A 1 -6.38 -14.47 -0.21
CA MET A 1 -7.22 -13.82 -1.23
C MET A 1 -7.75 -12.57 -0.58
N ILE A 2 -7.75 -11.43 -1.26
CA ILE A 2 -8.30 -10.20 -0.69
C ILE A 2 -9.81 -10.37 -0.56
N SER A 3 -10.36 -10.18 0.65
CA SER A 3 -11.80 -10.35 0.85
C SER A 3 -12.56 -9.13 0.32
N LYS A 4 -13.81 -9.36 -0.08
CA LYS A 4 -14.73 -8.27 -0.43
C LYS A 4 -14.91 -7.27 0.72
N LYS A 5 -14.86 -7.76 1.98
CA LYS A 5 -14.93 -6.90 3.17
C LYS A 5 -13.76 -5.93 3.22
N LEU A 6 -12.55 -6.42 2.96
CA LEU A 6 -11.34 -5.58 2.93
C LEU A 6 -11.41 -4.56 1.79
N LEU A 7 -11.86 -4.94 0.60
CA LEU A 7 -12.01 -4.00 -0.52
C LEU A 7 -13.00 -2.88 -0.24
N ILE A 8 -14.14 -3.22 0.36
CA ILE A 8 -15.14 -2.22 0.76
C ILE A 8 -14.52 -1.27 1.79
N PHE A 9 -13.86 -1.81 2.82
CA PHE A 9 -13.20 -1.00 3.85
C PHE A 9 -12.17 -0.04 3.26
N LEU A 10 -11.25 -0.52 2.41
CA LEU A 10 -10.21 0.31 1.81
C LEU A 10 -10.79 1.34 0.84
N SER A 11 -11.77 0.97 0.02
CA SER A 11 -12.43 1.91 -0.90
C SER A 11 -13.17 3.02 -0.14
N SER A 12 -13.92 2.66 0.91
CA SER A 12 -14.57 3.64 1.77
C SER A 12 -13.56 4.56 2.45
N TRP A 13 -12.47 4.00 2.97
CA TRP A 13 -11.41 4.82 3.57
C TRP A 13 -10.81 5.80 2.56
N ILE A 14 -10.51 5.37 1.33
CA ILE A 14 -10.00 6.25 0.27
C ILE A 14 -11.00 7.38 0.02
N ILE A 15 -12.27 7.07 -0.18
CA ILE A 15 -13.30 8.07 -0.51
C ILE A 15 -13.48 9.10 0.63
N GLU A 16 -13.38 8.66 1.87
CA GLU A 16 -13.59 9.52 3.04
C GLU A 16 -12.37 10.38 3.41
N ASN A 17 -11.16 9.99 2.99
CA ASN A 17 -9.90 10.58 3.48
C ASN A 17 -9.00 11.16 2.38
N THR A 18 -9.42 11.12 1.12
CA THR A 18 -8.64 11.61 -0.03
C THR A 18 -9.49 12.53 -0.91
N GLU A 19 -8.93 13.02 -2.01
CA GLU A 19 -9.68 13.81 -2.99
C GLU A 19 -10.56 12.97 -3.93
N PHE A 20 -10.41 11.64 -3.93
CA PHE A 20 -11.24 10.75 -4.73
C PHE A 20 -12.63 10.69 -4.10
N ASN A 21 -13.66 11.12 -4.83
CA ASN A 21 -15.00 11.31 -4.28
C ASN A 21 -16.03 10.27 -4.79
N GLN A 22 -15.62 9.34 -5.65
CA GLN A 22 -16.50 8.35 -6.26
C GLN A 22 -15.86 6.98 -6.22
N LYS A 23 -16.67 5.96 -5.90
CA LYS A 23 -16.25 4.57 -5.99
C LYS A 23 -16.10 4.18 -7.46
N ILE A 24 -14.94 3.62 -7.81
CA ILE A 24 -14.67 2.99 -9.10
C ILE A 24 -14.78 1.46 -9.01
N GLU A 25 -14.70 0.78 -10.15
CA GLU A 25 -14.69 -0.69 -10.19
C GLU A 25 -13.49 -1.23 -9.40
N ASP A 26 -13.68 -2.32 -8.65
CA ASP A 26 -12.58 -2.88 -7.86
C ASP A 26 -11.52 -3.52 -8.81
N PRO A 27 -10.22 -3.32 -8.56
CA PRO A 27 -9.19 -3.92 -9.41
C PRO A 27 -9.15 -5.44 -9.21
N LYS A 28 -8.67 -6.16 -10.22
CA LYS A 28 -8.35 -7.59 -10.09
C LYS A 28 -7.11 -7.77 -9.21
N PHE A 29 -7.05 -8.86 -8.46
CA PHE A 29 -5.93 -9.18 -7.58
C PHE A 29 -5.26 -10.48 -7.99
N PHE A 30 -3.93 -10.45 -8.12
CA PHE A 30 -3.13 -11.59 -8.52
C PHE A 30 -2.04 -11.84 -7.48
N LYS A 31 -1.96 -13.09 -7.02
CA LYS A 31 -0.87 -13.53 -6.16
C LYS A 31 0.33 -13.95 -6.99
N LEU A 32 1.51 -13.56 -6.54
CA LEU A 32 2.80 -13.99 -7.08
C LEU A 32 3.62 -14.61 -5.96
N THR A 33 4.48 -15.55 -6.30
CA THR A 33 5.60 -15.94 -5.43
C THR A 33 6.65 -14.82 -5.38
N GLU A 34 7.56 -14.85 -4.41
CA GLU A 34 8.67 -13.87 -4.34
C GLU A 34 9.56 -13.91 -5.58
N ASN A 35 9.79 -15.09 -6.16
CA ASN A 35 10.58 -15.24 -7.38
C ASN A 35 9.87 -14.57 -8.57
N GLU A 36 8.58 -14.84 -8.75
CA GLU A 36 7.79 -14.20 -9.82
C GLU A 36 7.70 -12.69 -9.64
N MET A 37 7.60 -12.20 -8.40
CA MET A 37 7.65 -10.78 -8.09
C MET A 37 9.00 -10.17 -8.46
N SER A 38 10.10 -10.83 -8.09
CA SER A 38 11.45 -10.38 -8.44
C SER A 38 11.67 -10.32 -9.95
N ASP A 39 11.25 -11.36 -10.68
CA ASP A 39 11.37 -11.41 -12.14
C ASP A 39 10.57 -10.30 -12.81
N LYS A 40 9.35 -10.02 -12.33
CA LYS A 40 8.44 -9.04 -12.94
C LYS A 40 8.74 -7.60 -12.56
N ALA A 41 9.11 -7.34 -11.31
CA ALA A 41 9.21 -5.98 -10.76
C ALA A 41 10.67 -5.53 -10.54
N CYS A 42 11.61 -6.46 -10.39
CA CYS A 42 12.98 -6.18 -9.97
C CYS A 42 14.06 -6.76 -10.90
N PHE A 43 13.71 -7.13 -12.13
CA PHE A 43 14.64 -7.71 -13.12
C PHE A 43 15.44 -8.89 -12.55
N SER A 44 14.76 -9.79 -11.82
CA SER A 44 15.34 -10.99 -11.18
C SER A 44 16.40 -10.68 -10.11
N SER A 45 16.32 -9.50 -9.47
CA SER A 45 17.19 -9.16 -8.35
C SER A 45 16.85 -9.96 -7.09
N GLU A 46 17.86 -10.58 -6.48
CA GLU A 46 17.72 -11.28 -5.18
C GLU A 46 17.30 -10.35 -4.02
N ASN A 47 17.45 -9.04 -4.18
CA ASN A 47 17.12 -8.03 -3.16
C ASN A 47 15.80 -7.29 -3.45
N CYS A 48 14.87 -7.93 -4.16
CA CYS A 48 13.59 -7.32 -4.49
C CYS A 48 12.76 -7.04 -3.22
N ARG A 49 12.57 -5.75 -2.90
CA ARG A 49 11.76 -5.31 -1.75
C ARG A 49 10.30 -5.04 -2.10
N VAL A 50 9.95 -5.12 -3.39
CA VAL A 50 8.58 -4.91 -3.88
C VAL A 50 7.70 -6.03 -3.36
N LYS A 51 6.67 -5.66 -2.59
CA LYS A 51 5.68 -6.62 -2.06
C LYS A 51 4.39 -6.62 -2.86
N ALA A 52 4.05 -5.49 -3.49
CA ALA A 52 2.93 -5.36 -4.39
C ALA A 52 3.21 -4.27 -5.43
N TYR A 53 2.47 -4.29 -6.54
CA TYR A 53 2.44 -3.22 -7.53
C TYR A 53 1.14 -3.24 -8.33
N TYR A 54 0.70 -2.07 -8.80
CA TYR A 54 -0.45 -1.89 -9.66
C TYR A 54 -0.06 -1.73 -11.14
N VAL A 55 -0.83 -2.35 -12.04
CA VAL A 55 -0.73 -2.15 -13.50
C VAL A 55 -2.11 -1.79 -14.05
N LYS A 56 -2.19 -0.67 -14.79
CA LYS A 56 -3.41 -0.24 -15.47
C LYS A 56 -3.95 -1.35 -16.38
N ASP A 57 -5.27 -1.51 -16.41
CA ASP A 57 -6.01 -2.55 -17.17
C ASP A 57 -5.75 -4.01 -16.76
N SER A 58 -4.74 -4.29 -15.94
CA SER A 58 -4.46 -5.62 -15.40
C SER A 58 -5.01 -5.77 -13.99
N GLY A 59 -4.53 -4.97 -13.04
CA GLY A 59 -4.89 -5.08 -11.62
C GLY A 59 -3.68 -4.97 -10.68
N ILE A 60 -3.85 -5.44 -9.45
CA ILE A 60 -2.86 -5.43 -8.39
C ILE A 60 -2.20 -6.81 -8.26
N PHE A 61 -0.87 -6.82 -8.33
CA PHE A 61 -0.05 -8.00 -8.08
C PHE A 61 0.58 -7.90 -6.71
N TYR A 62 0.61 -8.99 -5.95
CA TYR A 62 1.17 -8.98 -4.59
C TYR A 62 1.76 -10.33 -4.20
N ILE A 63 2.77 -10.33 -3.33
CA ILE A 63 3.40 -11.57 -2.89
C ILE A 63 2.43 -12.40 -2.03
N ASP A 64 2.42 -13.71 -2.27
CA ASP A 64 1.51 -14.66 -1.64
C ASP A 64 1.65 -14.76 -0.11
N LYS A 65 2.83 -14.41 0.42
CA LYS A 65 3.12 -14.33 1.85
C LYS A 65 2.39 -13.22 2.58
N MET A 66 2.02 -12.13 1.89
CA MET A 66 1.31 -11.00 2.53
C MET A 66 0.00 -11.45 3.17
N GLN A 67 -0.33 -10.88 4.34
CA GLN A 67 -1.56 -11.11 5.08
C GLN A 67 -2.37 -9.81 5.30
N PRO A 68 -2.88 -9.13 4.24
CA PRO A 68 -3.53 -7.82 4.37
C PRO A 68 -4.79 -7.79 5.25
N GLU A 69 -5.40 -8.94 5.55
CA GLU A 69 -6.53 -9.04 6.47
C GLU A 69 -6.11 -8.93 7.94
N LYS A 70 -4.89 -9.36 8.26
CA LYS A 70 -4.39 -9.52 9.63
C LYS A 70 -3.27 -8.53 9.96
N ASP A 71 -2.40 -8.27 9.00
CA ASP A 71 -1.25 -7.40 9.16
C ASP A 71 -1.55 -6.00 8.61
N ILE A 72 -1.33 -4.97 9.44
CA ILE A 72 -1.67 -3.59 9.10
C ILE A 72 -0.70 -2.99 8.07
N CYS A 73 0.55 -3.44 8.04
CA CYS A 73 1.54 -3.00 7.08
C CYS A 73 1.20 -3.56 5.69
N ASP A 74 0.91 -4.85 5.60
CA ASP A 74 0.45 -5.47 4.35
C ASP A 74 -0.87 -4.87 3.87
N LYS A 75 -1.78 -4.54 4.80
CA LYS A 75 -3.01 -3.82 4.49
C LYS A 75 -2.75 -2.43 3.91
N SER A 76 -1.81 -1.69 4.49
CA SER A 76 -1.44 -0.36 4.00
C SER A 76 -0.78 -0.40 2.62
N ILE A 77 -0.04 -1.46 2.29
CA ILE A 77 0.51 -1.69 0.96
C ILE A 77 -0.63 -1.91 -0.05
N ILE A 78 -1.64 -2.72 0.28
CA ILE A 78 -2.80 -2.89 -0.61
C ILE A 78 -3.55 -1.56 -0.81
N LEU A 79 -3.70 -0.76 0.25
CA LEU A 79 -4.28 0.58 0.13
C LEU A 79 -3.48 1.46 -0.84
N HIS A 80 -2.15 1.45 -0.74
CA HIS A 80 -1.26 2.19 -1.64
C HIS A 80 -1.52 1.82 -3.10
N GLU A 81 -1.56 0.53 -3.42
CA GLU A 81 -1.84 0.08 -4.79
C GLU A 81 -3.27 0.41 -5.24
N MET A 82 -4.23 0.42 -4.32
CA MET A 82 -5.57 0.91 -4.62
C MET A 82 -5.57 2.41 -4.92
N VAL A 83 -4.79 3.23 -4.21
CA VAL A 83 -4.66 4.66 -4.56
C VAL A 83 -4.13 4.83 -5.98
N HIS A 84 -3.13 4.05 -6.40
CA HIS A 84 -2.69 4.06 -7.81
C HIS A 84 -3.80 3.68 -8.79
N HIS A 85 -4.65 2.73 -8.42
CA HIS A 85 -5.82 2.39 -9.23
C HIS A 85 -6.76 3.60 -9.39
N TYR A 86 -7.06 4.34 -8.32
CA TYR A 86 -7.85 5.57 -8.39
C TYR A 86 -7.14 6.65 -9.24
N GLN A 87 -5.86 6.91 -9.02
CA GLN A 87 -5.08 7.90 -9.77
C GLN A 87 -5.07 7.65 -11.29
N LYS A 88 -4.98 6.38 -11.73
CA LYS A 88 -4.89 6.01 -13.15
C LYS A 88 -6.24 5.92 -13.86
N ASN A 89 -7.34 5.91 -13.10
CA ASN A 89 -8.72 5.89 -13.59
C ASN A 89 -9.47 7.19 -13.28
N ASP A 90 -8.74 8.22 -12.86
CA ASP A 90 -9.25 9.56 -12.71
C ASP A 90 -9.22 10.29 -14.07
N ASP A 91 -10.32 10.97 -14.40
CA ASP A 91 -10.47 11.70 -15.67
C ASP A 91 -9.69 13.03 -15.69
N ARG A 92 -9.07 13.44 -14.57
CA ARG A 92 -8.24 14.64 -14.50
C ARG A 92 -7.02 14.53 -15.42
N VAL A 93 -6.96 15.38 -16.44
CA VAL A 93 -5.79 15.54 -17.29
C VAL A 93 -4.76 16.43 -16.58
N ILE A 94 -3.58 15.88 -16.33
CA ILE A 94 -2.44 16.61 -15.75
C ILE A 94 -1.34 16.65 -16.81
N GLU A 95 -1.07 17.84 -17.35
CA GLU A 95 -0.02 18.05 -18.36
C GLU A 95 1.35 18.16 -17.67
N LEU A 96 1.97 17.00 -17.43
CA LEU A 96 3.33 16.87 -16.94
C LEU A 96 4.05 15.75 -17.71
N ASP A 97 5.37 15.76 -17.72
CA ASP A 97 6.12 14.61 -18.24
C ASP A 97 5.86 13.37 -17.38
N GLU A 98 5.95 12.19 -18.00
CA GLU A 98 5.59 10.91 -17.38
C GLU A 98 6.34 10.67 -16.06
N ARG A 99 7.63 11.04 -15.99
CA ARG A 99 8.47 10.81 -14.82
C ARG A 99 8.04 11.71 -13.66
N THR A 100 7.79 12.99 -13.94
CA THR A 100 7.30 13.93 -12.93
C THR A 100 5.92 13.51 -12.43
N LEU A 101 5.00 13.16 -13.34
CA LEU A 101 3.66 12.69 -12.98
C LEU A 101 3.72 11.43 -12.10
N TRP A 102 4.52 10.44 -12.50
CA TRP A 102 4.73 9.22 -11.71
C TRP A 102 5.28 9.53 -10.32
N THR A 103 6.29 10.40 -10.22
CA THR A 103 6.90 10.77 -8.93
C THR A 103 5.90 11.45 -7.99
N LEU A 104 5.02 12.31 -8.52
CA LEU A 104 3.97 12.96 -7.72
C LEU A 104 2.89 11.98 -7.28
N GLN A 105 2.48 11.07 -8.18
CA GLN A 105 1.51 10.02 -7.87
C GLN A 105 2.03 9.07 -6.78
N GLU A 106 3.29 8.65 -6.85
CA GLU A 106 3.96 7.85 -5.83
C GLU A 106 3.99 8.56 -4.47
N ARG A 107 4.43 9.83 -4.45
CA ARG A 107 4.47 10.61 -3.20
C ARG A 107 3.09 10.77 -2.58
N GLN A 108 2.06 10.96 -3.38
CA GLN A 108 0.69 11.04 -2.92
C GLN A 108 0.21 9.70 -2.33
N ALA A 109 0.50 8.58 -3.00
CA ALA A 109 0.15 7.25 -2.50
C ALA A 109 0.83 6.95 -1.16
N ILE A 110 2.12 7.27 -1.01
CA ILE A 110 2.86 7.16 0.26
C ILE A 110 2.24 8.06 1.34
N TYR A 111 1.86 9.29 0.99
CA TYR A 111 1.19 10.20 1.93
C TYR A 111 -0.11 9.59 2.48
N TYR A 112 -0.96 9.04 1.61
CA TYR A 112 -2.21 8.39 2.04
C TYR A 112 -1.96 7.09 2.79
N GLN A 113 -0.94 6.32 2.42
CA GLN A 113 -0.54 5.13 3.18
C GLN A 113 -0.13 5.49 4.61
N ASN A 114 0.65 6.56 4.81
CA ASN A 114 1.01 7.05 6.14
C ASN A 114 -0.22 7.57 6.91
N LEU A 115 -1.11 8.32 6.25
CA LEU A 115 -2.34 8.82 6.86
C LEU A 115 -3.25 7.66 7.33
N PHE A 116 -3.32 6.59 6.55
CA PHE A 116 -4.00 5.37 6.94
C PHE A 116 -3.35 4.75 8.16
N LEU A 117 -2.05 4.50 8.15
CA LEU A 117 -1.33 3.89 9.27
C LEU A 117 -1.55 4.65 10.59
N ILE A 118 -1.38 5.98 10.59
CA ILE A 118 -1.64 6.80 11.79
C ILE A 118 -3.11 6.76 12.22
N SER A 119 -4.07 6.72 11.28
CA SER A 119 -5.50 6.60 11.62
C SER A 119 -5.79 5.27 12.31
N GLN A 120 -5.22 4.18 11.82
CA GLN A 120 -5.42 2.83 12.36
C GLN A 120 -4.72 2.67 13.71
N LYS A 121 -3.52 3.24 13.87
CA LYS A 121 -2.83 3.34 15.18
C LYS A 121 -3.70 4.02 16.21
N ARG A 122 -4.32 5.16 15.88
CA ARG A 122 -5.22 5.90 16.80
C ARG A 122 -6.46 5.10 17.18
N LEU A 123 -7.05 4.36 16.25
CA LEU A 123 -8.18 3.47 16.51
C LEU A 123 -7.81 2.24 17.36
N ASN A 124 -6.54 1.90 17.39
CA ASN A 124 -5.98 0.77 18.14
C ASN A 124 -5.21 1.26 19.38
N ASP A 125 -5.80 2.18 20.15
CA ASP A 125 -5.25 2.70 21.40
C ASP A 125 -3.80 3.25 21.28
N ASN A 126 -3.49 3.85 20.13
CA ASN A 126 -2.16 4.34 19.74
C ASN A 126 -1.06 3.28 19.60
N GLN A 127 -1.43 2.01 19.43
CA GLN A 127 -0.50 0.91 19.21
C GLN A 127 -0.36 0.56 17.73
N GLY A 128 0.88 0.32 17.30
CA GLY A 128 1.23 -0.07 15.93
C GLY A 128 2.03 0.98 15.16
N PRO A 129 2.32 0.70 13.87
CA PRO A 129 3.11 1.57 13.01
C PRO A 129 2.34 2.84 12.63
N GLU A 130 3.07 3.94 12.52
CA GLU A 130 2.54 5.26 12.15
C GLU A 130 2.91 5.65 10.71
N ASN A 131 3.87 4.97 10.10
CA ASN A 131 4.35 5.24 8.75
C ASN A 131 5.02 4.02 8.10
N VAL A 132 5.27 4.12 6.80
CA VAL A 132 5.89 3.06 5.98
C VAL A 132 7.26 2.63 6.51
N LEU A 133 8.09 3.55 7.02
CA LEU A 133 9.42 3.22 7.55
C LEU A 133 9.33 2.26 8.74
N GLN A 134 8.33 2.44 9.61
CA GLN A 134 8.09 1.51 10.71
C GLN A 134 7.64 0.14 10.23
N CYS A 135 6.85 0.08 9.15
CA CYS A 135 6.43 -1.16 8.51
C CYS A 135 7.57 -1.93 7.81
N GLU A 136 8.62 -1.24 7.37
CA GLU A 136 9.79 -1.85 6.75
C GLU A 136 10.85 -2.34 7.75
N GLY A 137 10.65 -2.12 9.06
CA GLY A 137 11.58 -2.56 10.10
C GLY A 137 12.16 -1.46 10.97
N GLY A 138 11.61 -0.24 10.94
CA GLY A 138 11.58 0.64 12.12
C GLY A 138 12.07 2.07 11.94
N SER A 139 11.44 2.98 12.69
CA SER A 139 12.11 4.14 13.27
C SER A 139 12.85 3.69 14.54
N TYR A 140 13.89 4.42 14.95
CA TYR A 140 14.80 4.07 16.07
C TYR A 140 14.09 3.65 17.37
N LEU A 141 12.90 4.19 17.65
CA LEU A 141 12.13 3.93 18.88
C LEU A 141 11.49 2.53 18.91
N ASP A 142 11.01 2.00 17.78
CA ASP A 142 10.33 0.69 17.75
C ASP A 142 11.29 -0.46 18.01
N LEU A 143 12.54 -0.33 17.55
CA LEU A 143 13.62 -1.27 17.84
C LEU A 143 13.99 -1.25 19.34
N GLN A 144 13.90 -0.08 19.97
CA GLN A 144 14.20 0.09 21.39
C GLN A 144 13.13 -0.53 22.29
N TYR A 145 11.84 -0.41 21.93
CA TYR A 145 10.75 -1.07 22.65
C TYR A 145 10.83 -2.59 22.54
N LYS A 146 11.10 -3.14 21.35
CA LYS A 146 11.30 -4.59 21.18
C LYS A 146 12.50 -5.14 21.98
N PHE A 147 13.61 -4.39 22.05
CA PHE A 147 14.76 -4.77 22.87
C PHE A 147 14.41 -4.85 24.37
N ASN A 148 13.59 -3.91 24.84
CA ASN A 148 13.16 -3.87 26.25
C ASN A 148 12.12 -4.95 26.60
N GLU A 149 11.30 -5.40 25.65
CA GLU A 149 10.37 -6.54 25.85
C GLU A 149 11.07 -7.89 25.90
N SER A 150 12.29 -7.98 25.34
CA SER A 150 13.10 -9.21 25.31
C SER A 150 14.07 -9.38 26.50
N ARG A 151 13.90 -8.59 27.57
CA ARG A 151 14.64 -8.70 28.83
C ARG A 151 13.71 -9.10 29.98
#